data_AF-A0A957EZL3-F1
#
_entry.id   AF-A0A957EZL3-F1
#
_cell.length_a   1.000
_cell.length_b   1.000
_cell.length_c   1.000
_cell.angle_alpha   90.00
_cell.angle_beta   90.00
_cell.angle_gamma   90.00
#
_symmetry.space_group_name_H-M   'P 1'
#
loop_
_entity.id
_entity.type
_entity.pdbx_description
1 polymer ?
#
loop_
_entity_poly.entity_id
_entity_poly.type
_entity_poly.pdbx_seq_one_letter_code
_entity_poly.pdbx_strand_id
1 'polypeptide(L)'
;MPKQIMTIDANEAVARVAHKVNEVIAIYPITPASPIGEWADQWSAEGQRNIWGDVPQVVEMQSEGGAAGAVHGSLQAGALTTTFTASQGLL
;
A
#
# COMPACT_ATOMS: atom_id res chain seq x y z
N MET A 1 3.72 -22.10 14.74
CA MET A 1 2.80 -20.99 15.05
C MET A 1 1.37 -21.48 14.84
N PRO A 2 0.43 -21.22 15.75
CA PRO A 2 -0.97 -21.56 15.52
C PRO A 2 -1.50 -20.78 14.31
N LYS A 3 -2.37 -21.41 13.52
CA LYS A 3 -3.01 -20.74 12.38
C LYS A 3 -3.88 -19.60 12.92
N GLN A 4 -3.53 -18.37 12.58
CA GLN A 4 -4.34 -17.20 12.93
C GLN A 4 -5.50 -17.12 11.93
N ILE A 5 -6.73 -17.33 12.40
CA ILE A 5 -7.96 -17.17 11.62
C ILE A 5 -8.58 -15.84 12.02
N MET A 6 -8.96 -15.02 11.03
CA MET A 6 -9.48 -13.67 11.23
C MET A 6 -10.69 -13.47 10.32
N THR A 7 -11.69 -12.74 10.80
CA THR A 7 -12.82 -12.28 9.99
C THR A 7 -12.57 -10.83 9.60
N ILE A 8 -12.17 -10.62 8.35
CA ILE A 8 -11.80 -9.32 7.79
C ILE A 8 -12.35 -9.22 6.37
N ASP A 9 -12.49 -8.00 5.84
CA ASP A 9 -12.81 -7.81 4.44
C ASP A 9 -11.59 -8.03 3.52
N ALA A 10 -11.82 -8.00 2.22
CA ALA A 10 -10.76 -8.22 1.23
C ALA A 10 -9.74 -7.07 1.18
N ASN A 11 -10.15 -5.83 1.44
CA ASN A 11 -9.26 -4.67 1.39
C ASN A 11 -8.26 -4.72 2.55
N GLU A 12 -8.71 -5.05 3.77
CA GLU A 12 -7.81 -5.27 4.90
C GLU A 12 -6.88 -6.47 4.64
N ALA A 13 -7.41 -7.56 4.07
CA ALA A 13 -6.60 -8.74 3.76
C ALA A 13 -5.48 -8.43 2.76
N VAL A 14 -5.76 -7.67 1.69
CA VAL A 14 -4.77 -7.25 0.69
C VAL A 14 -3.78 -6.28 1.31
N ALA A 15 -4.26 -5.25 2.04
CA ALA A 15 -3.39 -4.27 2.69
C ALA A 15 -2.39 -4.97 3.62
N ARG A 16 -2.83 -5.96 4.42
CA ARG A 16 -1.96 -6.71 5.35
C ARG A 16 -0.76 -7.34 4.67
N VAL A 17 -0.94 -7.86 3.46
CA VAL A 17 0.16 -8.47 2.70
C VAL A 17 1.00 -7.38 2.06
N ALA A 18 0.37 -6.40 1.41
CA ALA A 18 1.04 -5.32 0.70
C ALA A 18 1.94 -4.49 1.64
N HIS A 19 1.43 -4.09 2.80
CA HIS A 19 2.18 -3.36 3.83
C HIS A 19 3.37 -4.17 4.35
N LYS A 20 3.20 -5.48 4.55
CA LYS A 20 4.27 -6.35 5.06
C LYS A 20 5.42 -6.56 4.11
N VAL A 21 5.23 -6.41 2.80
CA VAL A 21 6.26 -6.80 1.80
C VAL A 21 6.87 -5.63 1.04
N ASN A 22 6.33 -4.42 1.19
CA ASN A 22 6.82 -3.23 0.50
C ASN A 22 7.47 -2.23 1.44
N GLU A 23 8.36 -1.42 0.88
CA GLU A 23 9.06 -0.31 1.55
C GLU A 23 8.37 1.03 1.23
N VAL A 24 7.82 1.17 0.03
CA VAL A 24 7.10 2.38 -0.42
C VAL A 24 5.71 2.02 -0.92
N ILE A 25 4.72 2.85 -0.58
CA ILE A 25 3.31 2.68 -0.99
C ILE A 25 2.82 4.02 -1.51
N ALA A 26 2.80 4.20 -2.83
CA ALA A 26 2.30 5.41 -3.45
C ALA A 26 0.80 5.25 -3.76
N ILE A 27 -0.04 6.13 -3.22
CA ILE A 27 -1.50 5.99 -3.27
C ILE A 27 -2.19 7.20 -3.88
N TYR A 28 -3.41 6.99 -4.35
CA TYR A 28 -4.39 8.02 -4.64
C TYR A 28 -5.79 7.44 -4.42
N PRO A 29 -6.71 8.15 -3.76
CA PRO A 29 -8.00 7.58 -3.36
C PRO A 29 -8.95 7.38 -4.55
N ILE A 30 -9.39 6.14 -4.76
CA ILE A 30 -10.46 5.78 -5.71
C ILE A 30 -11.29 4.60 -5.20
N THR A 31 -12.62 4.73 -5.22
CA THR A 31 -13.54 3.62 -4.87
C THR A 31 -13.45 2.50 -5.92
N PRO A 32 -13.41 1.21 -5.52
CA PRO A 32 -13.49 0.66 -4.15
C PRO A 32 -12.13 0.38 -3.49
N ALA A 33 -11.02 0.84 -4.06
CA ALA A 33 -9.65 0.51 -3.62
C ALA A 33 -9.11 1.41 -2.50
N SER A 34 -9.69 2.59 -2.26
CA SER A 34 -9.22 3.53 -1.21
C SER A 34 -8.95 2.88 0.16
N PRO A 35 -9.83 1.99 0.68
CA PRO A 35 -9.60 1.41 2.01
C PRO A 35 -8.30 0.61 2.12
N ILE A 36 -7.75 0.07 1.00
CA ILE A 36 -6.47 -0.64 1.03
C ILE A 36 -5.32 0.32 1.39
N GLY A 37 -5.34 1.53 0.81
CA GLY A 37 -4.37 2.58 1.10
C GLY A 37 -4.54 3.14 2.51
N GLU A 38 -5.77 3.35 2.96
CA GLU A 38 -6.08 3.85 4.32
C GLU A 38 -5.56 2.89 5.41
N TRP A 39 -5.74 1.58 5.24
CA TRP A 39 -5.16 0.58 6.15
C TRP A 39 -3.63 0.65 6.20
N ALA A 40 -3.00 0.76 5.02
CA ALA A 40 -1.55 0.83 4.92
C ALA A 40 -0.99 2.13 5.56
N ASP A 41 -1.66 3.26 5.34
CA ASP A 41 -1.31 4.55 5.94
C ASP A 41 -1.44 4.50 7.46
N GLN A 42 -2.57 4.00 7.97
CA GLN A 42 -2.80 3.85 9.39
C GLN A 42 -1.72 3.00 10.07
N TRP A 43 -1.42 1.81 9.53
CA TRP A 43 -0.40 0.94 10.14
C TRP A 43 1.00 1.55 10.08
N SER A 44 1.29 2.33 9.04
CA SER A 44 2.57 3.05 8.94
C SER A 44 2.64 4.19 9.96
N ALA A 45 1.55 4.94 10.16
CA ALA A 45 1.44 5.97 11.19
C ALA A 45 1.54 5.39 12.63
N GLU A 46 1.05 4.16 12.83
CA GLU A 46 1.22 3.38 14.07
C GLU A 46 2.64 2.79 14.24
N GLY A 47 3.51 2.94 13.25
CA GLY A 47 4.88 2.43 13.28
C GLY A 47 4.99 0.91 13.10
N GLN A 48 3.97 0.27 12.52
CA GLN A 48 4.04 -1.16 12.21
C GLN A 48 5.10 -1.40 11.12
N ARG A 49 5.96 -2.39 11.37
CA ARG A 49 7.08 -2.71 10.48
C ARG A 49 6.71 -3.80 9.48
N ASN A 50 7.29 -3.70 8.29
CA ASN A 50 7.29 -4.73 7.27
C ASN A 50 8.28 -5.86 7.61
N ILE A 51 8.37 -6.88 6.75
CA ILE A 51 9.26 -8.03 6.96
C ILE A 51 10.76 -7.69 6.81
N TRP A 52 11.08 -6.50 6.31
CA TRP A 52 12.44 -5.98 6.15
C TRP A 52 12.93 -5.24 7.40
N GLY A 53 12.02 -4.94 8.34
CA GLY A 53 12.33 -4.26 9.59
C GLY A 53 12.06 -2.76 9.58
N ASP A 54 11.55 -2.22 8.47
CA ASP A 54 11.25 -0.80 8.27
C ASP A 54 9.74 -0.54 8.32
N VAL A 55 9.36 0.70 8.60
CA VAL A 55 7.96 1.16 8.48
C VAL A 55 7.74 1.61 7.04
N PRO A 56 6.80 1.02 6.28
CA PRO A 56 6.54 1.44 4.91
C PRO A 56 6.24 2.94 4.81
N GLN A 57 6.83 3.59 3.82
CA GLN A 57 6.53 4.98 3.52
C GLN A 57 5.28 5.06 2.65
N VAL A 58 4.18 5.57 3.21
CA VAL A 58 2.95 5.81 2.46
C VAL A 58 2.91 7.26 2.00
N VAL A 59 2.65 7.48 0.70
CA VAL A 59 2.64 8.81 0.10
C VAL A 59 1.40 8.95 -0.77
N GLU A 60 0.52 9.88 -0.43
CA GLU A 60 -0.61 10.26 -1.26
C GLU A 60 -0.16 11.24 -2.36
N MET A 61 -0.44 10.88 -3.61
CA MET A 61 -0.09 11.67 -4.79
C MET A 61 -1.26 12.56 -5.22
N GLN A 62 -1.07 13.40 -6.22
CA GLN A 62 -2.13 14.29 -6.75
C GLN A 62 -3.11 13.62 -7.72
N SER A 63 -2.76 12.43 -8.24
CA SER A 63 -3.57 11.61 -9.16
C SER A 63 -3.00 10.20 -9.26
N GLU A 64 -3.74 9.27 -9.86
CA GLU A 64 -3.24 7.91 -10.13
C GLU A 64 -2.06 7.91 -11.11
N GLY A 65 -2.04 8.83 -12.07
CA GLY A 65 -0.86 9.05 -12.92
C GLY A 65 0.36 9.51 -12.12
N GLY A 66 0.16 10.33 -11.09
CA GLY A 66 1.19 10.69 -10.13
C GLY A 66 1.67 9.50 -9.30
N ALA A 67 0.74 8.67 -8.81
CA ALA A 67 1.05 7.42 -8.11
C ALA A 67 1.85 6.46 -8.98
N ALA A 68 1.46 6.26 -10.24
CA ALA A 68 2.21 5.42 -11.19
C ALA A 68 3.63 5.95 -11.43
N GLY A 69 3.80 7.27 -11.57
CA GLY A 69 5.11 7.90 -11.69
C GLY A 69 5.99 7.70 -10.45
N ALA A 70 5.41 7.86 -9.25
CA ALA A 70 6.11 7.61 -8.00
C ALA A 70 6.51 6.13 -7.85
N VAL A 71 5.61 5.19 -8.17
CA VAL A 71 5.92 3.75 -8.22
C VAL A 71 7.08 3.49 -9.16
N HIS A 72 7.04 4.03 -10.38
CA HIS A 72 8.09 3.86 -11.37
C HIS A 72 9.46 4.33 -10.86
N GLY A 73 9.52 5.56 -10.33
CA GLY A 73 10.76 6.13 -9.82
C GLY A 73 11.31 5.39 -8.60
N SER A 74 10.42 4.99 -7.68
CA SER A 74 10.79 4.25 -6.47
C SER A 74 11.37 2.86 -6.79
N LEU A 75 10.74 2.14 -7.73
CA LEU A 75 11.27 0.86 -8.21
C LEU A 75 12.62 1.03 -8.92
N GLN A 76 12.79 2.07 -9.75
CA GLN A 76 14.08 2.37 -10.38
C GLN A 76 15.18 2.71 -9.36
N ALA A 77 14.82 3.36 -8.26
CA ALA A 77 15.74 3.68 -7.16
C ALA A 77 16.06 2.47 -6.26
N GLY A 78 15.37 1.34 -6.44
CA GLY A 78 15.68 0.07 -5.78
C GLY A 78 14.80 -0.30 -4.59
N ALA A 79 13.67 0.40 -4.37
CA ALA A 79 12.74 0.10 -3.27
C ALA A 79 11.56 -0.77 -3.73
N LEU A 80 11.20 -1.78 -2.94
CA LEU A 80 9.99 -2.58 -3.14
C LEU A 80 8.76 -1.69 -2.98
N THR A 81 8.01 -1.51 -4.07
CA THR A 81 6.96 -0.49 -4.14
C THR A 81 5.65 -1.08 -4.65
N THR A 82 4.54 -0.64 -4.05
CA THR A 82 3.19 -1.01 -4.47
C THR A 82 2.28 0.22 -4.58
N THR A 83 1.14 0.06 -5.24
CA THR A 83 0.02 1.01 -5.27
C THR A 83 -1.30 0.26 -5.23
N PHE A 84 -2.40 0.97 -4.99
CA PHE A 84 -3.75 0.44 -5.02
C PHE A 84 -4.61 1.37 -5.88
N THR A 85 -5.26 0.80 -6.90
CA THR A 85 -6.08 1.57 -7.84
C THR A 85 -7.22 0.72 -8.39
N ALA A 86 -8.19 1.35 -9.04
CA ALA A 86 -9.30 0.68 -9.69
C ALA A 86 -9.90 1.53 -10.82
N SER A 87 -10.60 0.90 -11.76
CA SER A 87 -11.41 1.57 -12.79
C SER A 87 -10.61 2.66 -13.54
N GLN A 88 -11.04 3.92 -13.49
CA GLN A 88 -10.40 5.03 -14.19
C GLN A 88 -8.98 5.31 -13.71
N GLY A 89 -8.68 5.01 -12.45
CA GLY A 89 -7.35 5.17 -11.90
C GLY A 89 -6.33 4.17 -12.45
N LEU A 90 -6.78 3.12 -13.14
CA LEU A 90 -5.89 2.14 -13.79
C LEU A 90 -5.57 2.51 -15.26
N LEU A 91 -6.34 3.41 -15.87
CA LEU A 91 -6.17 3.83 -17.27
C LEU A 91 -4.99 4.79 -17.43
#